data_AF-A0A940IJB7-F1
#
_entry.id   AF-A0A940IJB7-F1
#
_cell.length_a   1.000
_cell.length_b   1.000
_cell.length_c   1.000
_cell.angle_alpha   90.00
_cell.angle_beta   90.00
_cell.angle_gamma   90.00
#
_symmetry.space_group_name_H-M   'P 1'
#
loop_
_entity.id
_entity.type
_entity.pdbx_description
1 polymer ?
#
loop_
_entity_poly.entity_id
_entity_poly.type
_entity_poly.pdbx_seq_one_letter_code
_entity_poly.pdbx_strand_id
1 'polypeptide(L)'
;MRQINKDKVPAFYTDYIRKNNPEEWNDISEIRETLRNHILNNEQSSLCAYTETRISGSGGNDCHIDHFRKQDLFPELRFEYNNFLVSCNSEKYGGKYKDKMVKTRNEYNLIIDPVKDSPSDYIEFTFTGKVNAIDNNGKGLHTIDVFNLNEKSLVERRETLIMCLYK
;
A
#
# COMPACT_ATOMS: atom_id res chain seq x y z
N MET A 1 5.97 8.09 -1.29
CA MET A 1 4.89 7.23 -1.81
C MET A 1 4.71 7.60 -3.27
N ARG A 2 4.56 6.65 -4.19
CA ARG A 2 4.29 6.94 -5.60
C ARG A 2 2.80 6.89 -5.85
N GLN A 3 2.34 7.67 -6.82
CA GLN A 3 1.00 7.46 -7.37
C GLN A 3 0.97 6.10 -8.08
N ILE A 4 -0.10 5.35 -7.84
CA ILE A 4 -0.34 4.02 -8.39
C ILE A 4 -1.46 4.14 -9.41
N ASN A 5 -1.11 3.97 -10.67
CA ASN A 5 -2.07 3.92 -11.74
C ASN A 5 -2.59 2.49 -11.83
N LYS A 6 -3.88 2.30 -11.54
CA LYS A 6 -4.54 1.00 -11.64
C LYS A 6 -4.70 0.62 -13.11
N ASP A 7 -4.36 -0.61 -13.42
CA ASP A 7 -4.64 -1.20 -14.72
C ASP A 7 -6.12 -1.59 -14.83
N LYS A 8 -6.52 -2.04 -16.02
CA LYS A 8 -7.82 -2.68 -16.18
C LYS A 8 -7.89 -3.89 -15.25
N VAL A 9 -9.00 -3.98 -14.49
CA VAL A 9 -9.28 -5.14 -13.62
C VAL A 9 -9.06 -6.43 -14.41
N PRO A 10 -8.20 -7.35 -13.91
CA PRO A 10 -7.82 -8.52 -14.70
C PRO A 10 -9.00 -9.48 -14.86
N ALA A 11 -9.15 -10.03 -16.07
CA ALA A 11 -10.29 -10.89 -16.42
C ALA A 11 -10.45 -12.08 -15.47
N PHE A 12 -9.33 -12.70 -15.05
CA PHE A 12 -9.38 -13.83 -14.10
C PHE A 12 -10.03 -13.44 -12.76
N TYR A 13 -9.84 -12.21 -12.31
CA TYR A 13 -10.46 -11.71 -11.07
C TYR A 13 -11.96 -11.53 -11.28
N THR A 14 -12.36 -10.80 -12.33
CA THR A 14 -13.79 -10.57 -12.62
C THR A 14 -14.56 -11.86 -12.89
N ASP A 15 -13.94 -12.81 -13.59
CA ASP A 15 -14.53 -14.12 -13.87
C ASP A 15 -14.69 -14.94 -12.60
N TYR A 16 -13.71 -14.90 -11.69
CA TYR A 16 -13.78 -15.58 -10.40
C TYR A 16 -14.89 -15.02 -9.52
N ILE A 17 -14.97 -13.70 -9.37
CA ILE A 17 -16.01 -13.04 -8.57
C ILE A 17 -17.40 -13.38 -9.12
N ARG A 18 -17.60 -13.31 -10.44
CA ARG A 18 -18.89 -13.64 -11.08
C ARG A 18 -19.26 -15.11 -10.93
N LYS A 19 -18.30 -16.03 -11.08
CA LYS A 19 -18.55 -17.48 -11.07
C LYS A 19 -18.79 -18.02 -9.66
N ASN A 20 -17.98 -17.58 -8.69
CA ASN A 20 -17.98 -18.16 -7.35
C ASN A 20 -18.81 -17.34 -6.35
N ASN A 21 -19.11 -16.07 -6.66
CA ASN A 21 -19.87 -15.17 -5.80
C ASN A 21 -19.37 -15.19 -4.33
N PRO A 22 -18.08 -14.90 -4.11
CA PRO A 22 -17.49 -14.99 -2.77
C PRO A 22 -18.17 -14.02 -1.80
N GLU A 23 -18.36 -14.46 -0.57
CA GLU A 23 -18.94 -13.62 0.49
C GLU A 23 -17.82 -13.05 1.34
N GLU A 24 -16.87 -13.87 1.77
CA GLU A 24 -15.77 -13.51 2.65
C GLU A 24 -14.44 -13.37 1.91
N TRP A 25 -13.52 -12.57 2.44
CA TRP A 25 -12.22 -12.35 1.79
C TRP A 25 -11.40 -13.65 1.62
N ASN A 26 -11.62 -14.63 2.50
CA ASN A 26 -10.96 -15.95 2.42
C ASN A 26 -11.47 -16.82 1.27
N ASP A 27 -12.63 -16.50 0.70
CA ASP A 27 -13.21 -17.26 -0.41
C ASP A 27 -12.42 -17.07 -1.70
N ILE A 28 -11.60 -16.02 -1.83
CA ILE A 28 -10.74 -15.81 -3.01
C ILE A 28 -9.33 -16.39 -2.86
N SER A 29 -9.08 -17.21 -1.84
CA SER A 29 -7.76 -17.75 -1.52
C SER A 29 -7.07 -18.41 -2.73
N GLU A 30 -7.84 -19.09 -3.59
CA GLU A 30 -7.38 -19.74 -4.82
C GLU A 30 -6.69 -18.77 -5.80
N ILE A 31 -7.19 -17.54 -5.93
CA ILE A 31 -6.66 -16.55 -6.87
C ILE A 31 -5.84 -15.45 -6.19
N ARG A 32 -5.75 -15.46 -4.86
CA ARG A 32 -5.17 -14.36 -4.08
C ARG A 32 -3.70 -14.12 -4.42
N GLU A 33 -2.93 -15.19 -4.62
CA GLU A 33 -1.52 -15.07 -5.02
C GLU A 33 -1.39 -14.45 -6.41
N THR A 34 -2.17 -14.94 -7.39
CA THR A 34 -2.19 -14.40 -8.75
C THR A 34 -2.60 -12.93 -8.76
N LEU A 35 -3.62 -12.56 -7.99
CA LEU A 35 -4.06 -11.17 -7.81
C LEU A 35 -2.96 -10.28 -7.21
N ARG A 36 -2.30 -10.76 -6.14
CA ARG A 36 -1.20 -10.03 -5.49
C ARG A 36 -0.04 -9.81 -6.47
N ASN A 37 0.36 -10.85 -7.20
CA ASN A 37 1.46 -10.77 -8.16
C ASN A 37 1.13 -9.84 -9.34
N HIS A 38 -0.12 -9.86 -9.82
CA HIS A 38 -0.58 -8.94 -10.87
C HIS A 38 -0.47 -7.47 -10.42
N ILE A 39 -1.04 -7.11 -9.27
CA ILE A 39 -0.96 -5.75 -8.71
C ILE A 39 0.50 -5.34 -8.50
N LEU A 40 1.29 -6.20 -7.85
CA LEU A 40 2.66 -5.89 -7.49
C LEU A 40 3.56 -5.63 -8.71
N ASN A 41 3.46 -6.48 -9.74
CA ASN A 41 4.37 -6.44 -10.88
C ASN A 41 3.94 -5.41 -11.93
N ASN A 42 2.63 -5.29 -12.19
CA ASN A 42 2.13 -4.45 -13.26
C ASN A 42 1.82 -3.02 -12.79
N GLU A 43 1.28 -2.86 -11.59
CA GLU A 43 0.82 -1.54 -11.11
C GLU A 43 1.81 -0.87 -10.14
N GLN A 44 2.61 -1.66 -9.41
CA GLN A 44 3.47 -1.15 -8.33
C GLN A 44 4.98 -1.30 -8.56
N SER A 45 5.41 -1.75 -9.74
CA SER A 45 6.85 -1.89 -10.08
C SER A 45 7.65 -2.69 -9.04
N SER A 46 7.04 -3.72 -8.45
CA SER A 46 7.61 -4.54 -7.36
C SER A 46 7.98 -3.76 -6.09
N LEU A 47 7.29 -2.65 -5.81
CA LEU A 47 7.43 -1.87 -4.59
C LEU A 47 6.20 -2.02 -3.69
N CYS A 48 6.41 -1.95 -2.38
CA CYS A 48 5.32 -1.73 -1.43
C CYS A 48 4.62 -0.41 -1.74
N ALA A 49 3.27 -0.44 -1.78
CA ALA A 49 2.46 0.72 -2.13
C ALA A 49 2.71 1.95 -1.24
N TYR A 50 3.02 1.73 0.04
CA TYR A 50 3.13 2.79 1.03
C TYR A 50 4.57 3.20 1.32
N THR A 51 5.43 2.21 1.58
CA THR A 51 6.81 2.45 2.04
C THR A 51 7.81 2.61 0.92
N GLU A 52 7.45 2.21 -0.31
CA GLU A 52 8.32 2.07 -1.49
C GLU A 52 9.54 1.16 -1.27
N THR A 53 9.52 0.31 -0.25
CA THR A 53 10.52 -0.75 -0.12
C THR A 53 10.28 -1.79 -1.20
N ARG A 54 11.35 -2.24 -1.85
CA ARG A 54 11.28 -3.31 -2.85
C ARG A 54 10.79 -4.61 -2.21
N ILE A 55 9.85 -5.26 -2.86
CA ILE A 55 9.38 -6.60 -2.53
C ILE A 55 10.09 -7.55 -3.50
N SER A 56 10.97 -8.40 -2.99
CA SER A 56 11.66 -9.41 -3.80
C SER A 56 10.65 -10.39 -4.40
N GLY A 57 10.64 -10.47 -5.73
CA GLY A 57 9.64 -11.17 -6.54
C GLY A 57 9.75 -12.69 -6.45
N SER A 58 9.36 -13.25 -5.30
CA SER A 58 9.16 -14.69 -5.15
C SER A 58 8.22 -14.97 -3.97
N GLY A 59 6.91 -15.04 -4.23
CA GLY A 59 5.93 -15.88 -3.52
C GLY A 59 5.98 -15.96 -1.99
N GLY A 60 6.41 -14.92 -1.27
CA GLY A 60 6.73 -14.99 0.15
C GLY A 60 5.73 -14.30 1.08
N ASN A 61 5.87 -14.58 2.38
CA ASN A 61 5.21 -13.90 3.50
C ASN A 61 5.63 -12.42 3.65
N ASP A 62 6.43 -11.87 2.75
CA ASP A 62 6.99 -10.52 2.89
C ASP A 62 6.04 -9.42 2.42
N CYS A 63 4.93 -9.79 1.77
CA CYS A 63 3.89 -8.87 1.34
C CYS A 63 2.48 -9.47 1.41
N HIS A 64 1.47 -8.62 1.37
CA HIS A 64 0.05 -8.99 1.37
C HIS A 64 -0.75 -8.00 0.52
N ILE A 65 -1.94 -8.40 0.11
CA ILE A 65 -2.94 -7.44 -0.39
C ILE A 65 -3.53 -6.74 0.83
N ASP A 66 -3.33 -5.43 0.88
CA ASP A 66 -3.98 -4.50 1.80
C ASP A 66 -5.24 -3.95 1.13
N HIS A 67 -6.32 -3.91 1.90
CA HIS A 67 -7.48 -3.08 1.58
C HIS A 67 -7.17 -1.68 2.07
N PHE A 68 -6.97 -0.71 1.17
CA PHE A 68 -6.68 0.68 1.56
C PHE A 68 -7.67 1.13 2.62
N ARG A 69 -8.96 1.09 2.27
CA ARG A 69 -10.08 1.15 3.21
C ARG A 69 -10.35 -0.23 3.78
N LYS A 70 -9.91 -0.45 5.03
CA LYS A 70 -9.96 -1.76 5.69
C LYS A 70 -11.37 -2.35 5.79
N GLN A 71 -11.46 -3.67 5.67
CA GLN A 71 -12.71 -4.42 5.59
C GLN A 71 -13.64 -4.20 6.79
N ASP A 72 -13.10 -4.15 8.01
CA ASP A 72 -13.88 -3.93 9.23
C ASP A 72 -14.67 -2.62 9.20
N LEU A 73 -14.12 -1.60 8.53
CA LEU A 73 -14.77 -0.30 8.40
C LEU A 73 -15.56 -0.19 7.10
N PHE A 74 -15.15 -0.86 6.02
CA PHE A 74 -15.76 -0.74 4.68
C PHE A 74 -16.01 -2.13 4.06
N PRO A 75 -16.92 -2.95 4.63
CA PRO A 75 -17.24 -4.27 4.08
C PRO A 75 -17.77 -4.18 2.65
N GLU A 76 -18.40 -3.07 2.26
CA GLU A 76 -18.87 -2.81 0.90
C GLU A 76 -17.73 -2.70 -0.14
N LEU A 77 -16.49 -2.48 0.30
CA LEU A 77 -15.30 -2.38 -0.57
C LEU A 77 -14.43 -3.66 -0.54
N ARG A 78 -14.93 -4.75 0.04
CA ARG A 78 -14.21 -6.02 0.23
C ARG A 78 -13.67 -6.60 -1.09
N PHE A 79 -14.43 -6.47 -2.16
CA PHE A 79 -14.09 -6.96 -3.50
C PHE A 79 -13.88 -5.83 -4.53
N GLU A 80 -13.68 -4.60 -4.06
CA GLU A 80 -13.45 -3.47 -4.95
C GLU A 80 -11.97 -3.40 -5.35
N TYR A 81 -11.66 -3.65 -6.62
CA TYR A 81 -10.29 -3.80 -7.10
C TYR A 81 -9.43 -2.55 -6.88
N ASN A 82 -10.02 -1.36 -7.01
CA ASN A 82 -9.32 -0.09 -6.76
C ASN A 82 -9.00 0.13 -5.28
N ASN A 83 -9.58 -0.67 -4.38
CA ASN A 83 -9.25 -0.67 -2.96
C ASN A 83 -8.07 -1.61 -2.62
N PHE A 84 -7.52 -2.35 -3.61
CA PHE A 84 -6.44 -3.32 -3.40
C PHE A 84 -5.08 -2.76 -3.76
N LEU A 85 -4.17 -2.86 -2.80
CA LEU A 85 -2.75 -2.53 -2.96
C LEU A 85 -1.90 -3.61 -2.34
N VAL A 86 -0.67 -3.77 -2.81
CA VAL A 86 0.29 -4.69 -2.19
C VAL A 86 1.18 -3.93 -1.22
N SER A 87 1.10 -4.30 0.06
CA SER A 87 1.92 -3.75 1.14
C SER A 87 2.95 -4.77 1.61
N CYS A 88 4.11 -4.29 2.08
CA CYS A 88 5.05 -5.09 2.86
C CYS A 88 4.36 -5.65 4.11
N ASN A 89 4.77 -6.85 4.54
CA ASN A 89 4.22 -7.52 5.71
C ASN A 89 5.01 -7.17 6.98
N SER A 90 4.75 -5.99 7.54
CA SER A 90 5.38 -5.52 8.78
C SER A 90 4.35 -5.05 9.78
N GLU A 91 4.50 -5.45 11.04
CA GLU A 91 3.65 -4.98 12.13
C GLU A 91 4.02 -3.56 12.62
N LYS A 92 5.16 -3.03 12.17
CA LYS A 92 5.74 -1.74 12.62
C LYS A 92 5.46 -0.58 11.68
N TYR A 93 5.10 -0.84 10.41
CA TYR A 93 4.87 0.17 9.37
C TYR A 93 4.04 -0.43 8.22
N GLY A 94 3.56 0.42 7.30
CA GLY A 94 2.78 -0.03 6.14
C GLY A 94 1.33 -0.41 6.48
N GLY A 95 0.68 -1.22 5.63
CA GLY A 95 -0.77 -1.50 5.70
C GLY A 95 -1.24 -2.06 7.05
N LYS A 96 -0.52 -3.05 7.59
CA LYS A 96 -0.82 -3.62 8.91
C LYS A 96 -0.70 -2.62 10.06
N TYR A 97 0.27 -1.69 9.99
CA TYR A 97 0.37 -0.64 11.00
C TYR A 97 -0.80 0.35 10.86
N LYS A 98 -1.13 0.79 9.64
CA LYS A 98 -2.33 1.60 9.35
C LYS A 98 -3.58 0.98 9.98
N ASP A 99 -3.81 -0.31 9.78
CA ASP A 99 -5.04 -0.98 10.27
C ASP A 99 -5.19 -0.96 11.79
N LYS A 100 -4.07 -0.89 12.51
CA LYS A 100 -4.04 -0.70 13.97
C LYS A 100 -4.28 0.75 14.38
N MET A 101 -3.87 1.72 13.56
CA MET A 101 -3.98 3.13 13.88
C MET A 101 -5.36 3.68 13.54
N VAL A 102 -5.88 3.37 12.36
CA VAL A 102 -7.15 3.92 11.86
C VAL A 102 -8.34 3.24 12.52
N LYS A 103 -9.22 4.01 13.17
CA LYS A 103 -10.37 3.49 13.93
C LYS A 103 -11.72 3.86 13.34
N THR A 104 -11.78 4.91 12.53
CA THR A 104 -13.03 5.46 11.99
C THR A 104 -12.96 5.63 10.48
N ARG A 105 -14.13 5.65 9.82
CA ARG A 105 -14.22 5.87 8.36
C ARG A 105 -13.69 7.26 7.95
N ASN A 106 -13.84 8.27 8.82
CA ASN A 106 -13.50 9.66 8.51
C ASN A 106 -11.99 9.92 8.44
N GLU A 107 -11.18 9.17 9.19
CA GLU A 107 -9.71 9.29 9.16
C GLU A 107 -9.14 9.05 7.77
N TYR A 108 -9.77 8.19 6.95
CA TYR A 108 -9.35 7.96 5.56
C TYR A 108 -9.41 9.20 4.66
N ASN A 109 -10.15 10.25 5.04
CA ASN A 109 -10.15 11.51 4.30
C ASN A 109 -8.83 12.30 4.49
N LEU A 110 -8.07 11.98 5.55
CA LEU A 110 -6.79 12.59 5.91
C LEU A 110 -5.59 11.70 5.54
N ILE A 111 -5.82 10.54 4.93
CA ILE A 111 -4.76 9.63 4.48
C ILE A 111 -4.63 9.79 2.97
N ILE A 112 -3.39 9.90 2.48
CA ILE A 112 -3.09 9.88 1.04
C ILE A 112 -3.46 8.50 0.50
N ASP A 113 -4.40 8.47 -0.44
CA ASP A 113 -4.76 7.31 -1.23
C ASP A 113 -3.89 7.32 -2.50
N PRO A 114 -2.84 6.51 -2.62
CA PRO A 114 -1.94 6.56 -3.76
C PRO A 114 -2.61 6.19 -5.09
N VAL A 115 -3.84 5.65 -5.09
CA VAL A 115 -4.62 5.41 -6.31
C VAL A 115 -5.33 6.69 -6.79
N LYS A 116 -5.69 7.60 -5.89
CA LYS A 116 -6.52 8.78 -6.20
C LYS A 116 -5.78 10.10 -6.09
N ASP A 117 -4.89 10.21 -5.11
CA ASP A 117 -4.09 11.40 -4.84
C ASP A 117 -2.75 11.30 -5.57
N SER A 118 -2.14 12.45 -5.85
CA SER A 118 -0.73 12.56 -6.22
C SER A 118 0.10 12.70 -4.94
N PRO A 119 0.80 11.66 -4.44
CA PRO A 119 1.46 11.76 -3.14
C PRO A 119 2.60 12.78 -3.11
N SER A 120 3.19 13.12 -4.26
CA SER A 120 4.21 14.15 -4.41
C SER A 120 3.70 15.57 -4.11
N ASP A 121 2.39 15.76 -3.98
CA ASP A 121 1.80 17.04 -3.59
C ASP A 121 1.76 17.20 -2.06
N TYR A 122 2.03 16.12 -1.31
CA TYR A 122 1.84 16.05 0.13
C TYR A 122 3.08 15.61 0.89
N ILE A 123 3.90 14.73 0.32
CA ILE A 123 5.09 14.17 0.98
C ILE A 123 6.27 14.02 0.03
N GLU A 124 7.47 14.10 0.59
CA GLU A 124 8.73 13.93 -0.13
C GLU A 124 9.72 13.04 0.65
N PHE A 125 10.64 12.39 -0.07
CA PHE A 125 11.77 11.69 0.55
C PHE A 125 12.99 12.59 0.59
N THR A 126 13.66 12.64 1.73
CA THR A 126 14.87 13.45 1.92
C THR A 126 16.13 12.63 1.66
N PHE A 127 17.27 13.33 1.52
CA PHE A 127 18.60 12.69 1.45
C PHE A 127 19.01 11.93 2.72
N THR A 128 18.28 12.13 3.83
CA THR A 128 18.46 11.39 5.09
C THR A 128 17.53 10.18 5.18
N GLY A 129 16.90 9.76 4.08
CA GLY A 129 15.98 8.62 4.04
C GLY A 129 14.66 8.81 4.79
N LYS A 130 14.42 9.99 5.37
CA LYS A 130 13.16 10.36 6.01
C LYS A 130 12.11 10.74 4.96
N VAL A 131 10.86 10.68 5.36
CA VAL A 131 9.70 11.21 4.66
C VAL A 131 9.22 12.44 5.41
N ASN A 132 9.08 13.55 4.70
CA ASN A 132 8.56 14.80 5.25
C ASN A 132 7.24 15.16 4.56
N ALA A 133 6.38 15.88 5.27
CA ALA A 133 5.22 16.52 4.66
C ALA A 133 5.66 17.82 3.98
N ILE A 134 5.19 18.04 2.76
CA ILE A 134 5.42 19.28 2.02
C ILE A 134 4.62 20.39 2.69
N ASP A 135 5.24 21.54 2.93
CA ASP A 135 4.62 22.74 3.52
C ASP A 135 3.83 22.48 4.82
N ASN A 136 4.24 21.49 5.62
CA ASN A 136 3.50 21.03 6.81
C ASN A 136 2.05 20.61 6.51
N ASN A 137 1.78 20.08 5.33
CA ASN A 137 0.46 19.62 4.92
C ASN A 137 -0.08 18.57 5.89
N GLY A 138 -1.26 18.81 6.46
CA GLY A 138 -1.88 17.93 7.46
C GLY A 138 -2.17 16.51 6.96
N LYS A 139 -2.55 16.34 5.70
CA LYS A 139 -2.76 15.02 5.07
C LYS A 139 -1.44 14.26 4.93
N GLY A 140 -0.37 14.97 4.58
CA GLY A 140 0.99 14.44 4.52
C GLY A 140 1.50 13.97 5.87
N LEU A 141 1.39 14.84 6.90
CA LEU A 141 1.78 14.52 8.28
C LEU A 141 1.02 13.30 8.80
N HIS A 142 -0.32 13.30 8.65
CA HIS A 142 -1.14 12.19 9.10
C HIS A 142 -0.77 10.88 8.39
N THR A 143 -0.52 10.92 7.07
CA THR A 143 -0.10 9.74 6.30
C THR A 143 1.24 9.18 6.79
N ILE A 144 2.22 10.05 7.07
CA ILE A 144 3.53 9.63 7.60
C ILE A 144 3.35 8.89 8.93
N ASP A 145 2.49 9.40 9.80
CA ASP A 145 2.21 8.82 11.12
C ASP A 145 1.43 7.51 11.01
N VAL A 146 0.31 7.47 10.26
CA VAL A 146 -0.56 6.28 10.20
C VAL A 146 0.08 5.09 9.53
N PHE A 147 1.06 5.30 8.63
CA PHE A 147 1.85 4.22 8.03
C PHE A 147 3.21 4.03 8.70
N ASN A 148 3.56 4.86 9.69
CA ASN A 148 4.88 4.94 10.32
C ASN A 148 6.03 4.95 9.30
N LEU A 149 5.95 5.86 8.32
CA LEU A 149 6.87 5.89 7.18
C LEU A 149 8.32 6.22 7.57
N ASN A 150 8.53 6.76 8.77
CA ASN A 150 9.83 7.08 9.35
C ASN A 150 10.30 6.06 10.41
N GLU A 151 9.74 4.85 10.41
CA GLU A 151 10.27 3.77 11.23
C GLU A 151 11.76 3.55 10.92
N LYS A 152 12.56 3.33 11.97
CA LYS A 152 14.03 3.33 11.91
C LYS A 152 14.59 2.47 10.77
N SER A 153 14.08 1.26 10.57
CA SER A 153 14.56 0.36 9.53
C SER A 153 14.20 0.83 8.11
N LEU A 154 13.14 1.61 7.93
CA LEU A 154 12.81 2.21 6.63
C LEU A 154 13.79 3.34 6.29
N VAL A 155 14.08 4.19 7.27
CA VAL A 155 15.04 5.30 7.12
C VAL A 155 16.42 4.76 6.77
N GLU A 156 16.94 3.81 7.56
CA GLU A 156 18.27 3.20 7.34
C GLU A 156 18.40 2.54 5.95
N ARG A 157 17.34 1.86 5.48
CA ARG A 157 17.32 1.26 4.13
C ARG A 157 17.38 2.31 3.03
N ARG A 158 16.63 3.40 3.16
CA ARG A 158 16.65 4.50 2.16
C ARG A 158 17.98 5.24 2.17
N GLU A 159 18.54 5.52 3.35
CA GLU A 159 19.89 6.10 3.48
C GLU A 159 20.93 5.23 2.78
N THR A 160 20.89 3.91 2.99
CA THR A 160 21.81 2.98 2.34
C THR A 160 21.69 3.03 0.81
N LEU A 161 20.46 3.05 0.28
CA LEU A 161 20.23 3.16 -1.17
C LEU A 161 20.76 4.48 -1.74
N ILE A 162 20.51 5.60 -1.06
CA ILE A 162 21.01 6.92 -1.43
C ILE A 162 22.54 6.91 -1.47
N MET A 163 23.20 6.40 -0.43
CA MET A 163 24.66 6.31 -0.37
C MET A 163 25.27 5.44 -1.48
N CYS A 164 24.54 4.45 -1.99
CA CYS A 164 24.98 3.65 -3.13
C CYS A 164 24.83 4.37 -4.48
N LEU A 165 23.94 5.37 -4.59
CA LEU A 165 23.77 6.15 -5.83
C LEU A 165 24.87 7.22 -6.02
N TYR A 166 25.56 7.59 -4.95
CA TYR A 166 26.64 8.59 -4.96
C TYR A 166 28.06 7.97 -4.94
N LYS A 167 28.17 6.66 -5.16
CA LYS A 167 29.44 5.95 -5.36
C LYS A 167 29.65 5.64 -6.82
#